data_AF-A0A1R4H5B7-F1
#
_entry.id   AF-A0A1R4H5B7-F1
#
_cell.length_a   1.000
_cell.length_b   1.000
_cell.length_c   1.000
_cell.angle_alpha   90.00
_cell.angle_beta   90.00
_cell.angle_gamma   90.00
#
_symmetry.space_group_name_H-M   'P 1'
#
loop_
_entity.id
_entity.type
_entity.pdbx_description
1 polymer ?
#
loop_
_entity_poly.entity_id
_entity_poly.type
_entity_poly.pdbx_seq_one_letter_code
_entity_poly.pdbx_strand_id
1 'polypeptide(L)'
;MRIFTIFEKYIIPESPFKNNYPFALSEDELKNIEIGLHLVEVIRLGGKVFLVFCSKRLISERTEIDPSKFADLGEYTEVIGIKKYNKQFFDIVALDFANDVIEIRLDIGNKISSDERKACFNQIKEAFEVLVSNLITEDYKLSNVVNFFPAINALYRSEEGRVCELAFTTEGSSIKHEKMRRKHECLRDEAYHQGGSKAVDGNIAAYRIAVTWEHKIPSTLITQPELLLPGSSTMLSRTDISLNDAIITHCAGITDYDFVIEKLNGFLNQDESET
;
A
#
# COMPACT_ATOMS: atom_id res chain seq x y z
N MET A 1 27.28 -4.55 -2.13
CA MET A 1 28.05 -3.76 -3.12
C MET A 1 27.83 -4.17 -4.59
N ARG A 2 27.10 -5.24 -4.95
CA ARG A 2 27.01 -5.72 -6.35
C ARG A 2 25.78 -5.27 -7.16
N ILE A 3 24.62 -4.98 -6.55
CA ILE A 3 23.40 -4.64 -7.32
C ILE A 3 23.38 -3.22 -7.89
N PHE A 4 24.14 -2.31 -7.29
CA PHE A 4 24.00 -0.87 -7.48
C PHE A 4 24.43 -0.39 -8.86
N THR A 5 25.54 -0.91 -9.36
CA THR A 5 26.09 -0.51 -10.67
C THR A 5 25.47 -1.27 -11.83
N ILE A 6 24.74 -2.37 -11.58
CA ILE A 6 24.32 -3.25 -12.68
C ILE A 6 23.25 -2.60 -13.55
N PHE A 7 22.44 -1.71 -12.97
CA PHE A 7 21.45 -0.94 -13.71
C PHE A 7 22.03 0.28 -14.44
N GLU A 8 23.34 0.58 -14.34
CA GLU A 8 23.98 1.69 -15.07
C GLU A 8 24.00 1.48 -16.58
N LYS A 9 24.12 0.22 -17.00
CA LYS A 9 24.25 -0.16 -18.41
C LYS A 9 23.13 -1.09 -18.87
N TYR A 10 22.10 -1.27 -18.03
CA TYR A 10 20.98 -2.13 -18.39
C TYR A 10 20.18 -1.49 -19.52
N ILE A 11 20.10 -2.19 -20.65
CA ILE A 11 19.31 -1.75 -21.79
C ILE A 11 17.90 -2.27 -21.59
N ILE A 12 16.98 -1.35 -21.32
CA ILE A 12 15.56 -1.65 -21.14
C ILE A 12 14.98 -2.18 -22.46
N PRO A 13 14.39 -3.38 -22.51
CA PRO A 13 13.76 -3.91 -23.71
C PRO A 13 12.68 -2.99 -24.27
N GLU A 14 12.56 -2.95 -25.60
CA GLU A 14 11.49 -2.20 -26.26
C GLU A 14 10.11 -2.78 -25.91
N SER A 15 9.16 -1.89 -25.64
CA SER A 15 7.76 -2.25 -25.42
C SER A 15 6.85 -1.06 -25.70
N PRO A 16 5.57 -1.27 -26.03
CA PRO A 16 4.60 -0.18 -26.14
C PRO A 16 4.55 0.69 -24.86
N PHE A 17 4.70 0.06 -23.69
CA PHE A 17 4.75 0.76 -22.42
C PHE A 17 5.95 1.70 -22.30
N LYS A 18 7.15 1.23 -22.66
CA LYS A 18 8.38 2.05 -22.65
C LYS A 18 8.26 3.24 -23.60
N ASN A 19 7.72 3.03 -24.79
CA ASN A 19 7.61 4.06 -25.82
C ASN A 19 6.63 5.18 -25.47
N ASN A 20 5.62 4.88 -24.64
CA ASN A 20 4.62 5.86 -24.23
C ASN A 20 4.86 6.43 -22.82
N TYR A 21 5.77 5.84 -22.03
CA TYR A 21 6.13 6.33 -20.70
C TYR A 21 6.61 7.79 -20.79
N PRO A 22 6.16 8.70 -19.89
CA PRO A 22 5.43 8.46 -18.65
C PRO A 22 3.90 8.41 -18.76
N PHE A 23 3.34 8.44 -19.97
CA PHE A 23 1.89 8.42 -20.18
C PHE A 23 1.34 7.00 -20.23
N ALA A 24 0.13 6.82 -19.71
CA ALA A 24 -0.60 5.56 -19.86
C ALA A 24 -1.07 5.39 -21.31
N LEU A 25 -1.02 4.16 -21.80
CA LEU A 25 -1.65 3.78 -23.06
C LEU A 25 -3.18 3.86 -22.93
N SER A 26 -3.85 4.15 -24.04
CA SER A 26 -5.30 4.14 -24.12
C SER A 26 -5.88 2.73 -23.92
N GLU A 27 -7.18 2.65 -23.58
CA GLU A 27 -7.87 1.36 -23.42
C GLU A 27 -7.81 0.51 -24.70
N ASP A 28 -7.87 1.15 -25.88
CA ASP A 28 -7.79 0.47 -27.17
C ASP A 28 -6.40 -0.10 -27.48
N GLU A 29 -5.34 0.64 -27.14
CA GLU A 29 -3.95 0.14 -27.24
C GLU A 29 -3.73 -1.04 -26.29
N LEU A 30 -4.23 -0.96 -25.06
CA LEU A 30 -4.12 -2.02 -24.06
C LEU A 30 -4.80 -3.33 -24.48
N LYS A 31 -5.87 -3.29 -25.30
CA LYS A 31 -6.55 -4.53 -25.76
C LYS A 31 -5.59 -5.48 -26.47
N ASN A 32 -4.62 -4.95 -27.22
CA ASN A 32 -3.73 -5.74 -28.08
C ASN A 32 -2.38 -6.08 -27.45
N ILE A 33 -2.12 -5.61 -26.22
CA ILE A 33 -0.85 -5.84 -25.53
C ILE A 33 -0.92 -7.13 -24.71
N GLU A 34 0.13 -7.95 -24.73
CA GLU A 34 0.18 -9.16 -23.90
C GLU A 34 0.16 -8.82 -22.40
N ILE A 35 -0.37 -9.73 -21.58
CA ILE A 35 -0.31 -9.57 -20.13
C ILE A 35 1.12 -9.87 -19.68
N GLY A 36 1.75 -8.92 -18.99
CA GLY A 36 3.11 -9.08 -18.50
C GLY A 36 3.57 -7.86 -17.71
N LEU A 37 4.69 -8.02 -17.02
CA LEU A 37 5.43 -6.92 -16.40
C LEU A 37 6.54 -6.47 -17.36
N HIS A 38 6.62 -5.17 -17.61
CA HIS A 38 7.63 -4.59 -18.46
C HIS A 38 8.38 -3.53 -17.68
N LEU A 39 9.70 -3.69 -17.50
CA LEU A 39 10.52 -2.56 -17.05
C LEU A 39 10.48 -1.49 -18.13
N VAL A 40 10.17 -0.25 -17.75
CA VAL A 40 10.05 0.88 -18.70
C VAL A 40 11.06 1.98 -18.43
N GLU A 41 11.50 2.15 -17.18
CA GLU A 41 12.41 3.22 -16.80
C GLU A 41 13.28 2.84 -15.59
N VAL A 42 14.49 3.40 -15.54
CA VAL A 42 15.40 3.33 -14.37
C VAL A 42 15.75 4.76 -13.92
N ILE A 43 15.13 5.22 -12.84
CA ILE A 43 15.31 6.57 -12.31
C ILE A 43 16.34 6.56 -11.17
N ARG A 44 17.20 7.58 -11.12
CA ARG A 44 18.14 7.82 -10.02
C ARG A 44 17.83 9.15 -9.38
N LEU A 45 17.38 9.11 -8.13
CA LEU A 45 16.98 10.33 -7.41
C LEU A 45 17.20 10.14 -5.90
N GLY A 46 17.75 11.16 -5.24
CA GLY A 46 17.86 11.17 -3.77
C GLY A 46 18.67 10.01 -3.19
N GLY A 47 19.68 9.49 -3.92
CA GLY A 47 20.45 8.32 -3.48
C GLY A 47 19.74 6.98 -3.64
N LYS A 48 18.52 6.95 -4.20
CA LYS A 48 17.78 5.73 -4.52
C LYS A 48 17.81 5.42 -6.02
N VAL A 49 17.64 4.15 -6.36
CA VAL A 49 17.36 3.69 -7.73
C VAL A 49 15.93 3.18 -7.80
N PHE A 50 15.13 3.70 -8.72
CA PHE A 50 13.76 3.28 -8.94
C PHE A 50 13.65 2.55 -10.27
N LEU A 51 13.20 1.30 -10.22
CA LEU A 51 12.86 0.50 -11.39
C LEU A 51 11.35 0.60 -11.59
N VAL A 52 10.92 1.25 -12.67
CA VAL A 52 9.50 1.43 -12.96
C VAL A 52 9.02 0.31 -13.88
N PHE A 53 8.05 -0.45 -13.40
CA PHE A 53 7.40 -1.52 -14.14
C PHE A 53 6.00 -1.09 -14.57
N CYS A 54 5.66 -1.34 -15.83
CA CYS A 54 4.31 -1.20 -16.33
C CYS A 54 3.67 -2.57 -16.55
N SER A 55 2.37 -2.64 -16.30
CA SER A 55 1.59 -3.84 -16.57
C SER A 55 0.16 -3.53 -16.96
N LYS A 56 -0.45 -4.41 -17.76
CA LYS A 56 -1.88 -4.38 -18.05
C LYS A 56 -2.61 -5.29 -17.06
N ARG A 57 -3.59 -4.75 -16.34
CA ARG A 57 -4.44 -5.52 -15.44
C ARG A 57 -5.92 -5.32 -15.80
N LEU A 58 -6.72 -6.37 -15.63
CA LEU A 58 -8.17 -6.32 -15.82
C LEU A 58 -8.83 -5.81 -14.54
N ILE A 59 -9.53 -4.68 -14.62
CA ILE A 59 -10.25 -4.07 -13.50
C ILE A 59 -11.74 -4.32 -13.66
N SER A 60 -12.40 -4.64 -12.54
CA SER A 60 -13.85 -4.76 -12.45
C SER A 60 -14.41 -3.62 -11.61
N GLU A 61 -15.26 -2.81 -12.22
CA GLU A 61 -15.93 -1.69 -11.58
C GLU A 61 -17.41 -2.00 -11.43
N ARG A 62 -17.92 -1.96 -10.19
CA ARG A 62 -19.34 -2.09 -9.90
C ARG A 62 -19.96 -0.71 -9.95
N THR A 63 -20.99 -0.54 -10.77
CA THR A 63 -21.70 0.72 -10.96
C THR A 63 -23.17 0.46 -10.73
N GLU A 64 -23.77 1.23 -9.82
CA GLU A 64 -25.21 1.24 -9.66
C GLU A 64 -25.84 1.86 -10.91
N ILE A 65 -26.77 1.16 -11.50
CA ILE A 65 -27.53 1.62 -12.65
C ILE A 65 -28.90 2.03 -12.13
N ASP A 66 -29.32 3.23 -12.52
CA ASP A 66 -30.65 3.76 -12.22
C ASP A 66 -31.73 2.70 -12.54
N PRO A 67 -32.42 2.18 -11.51
CA PRO A 67 -33.46 1.16 -11.66
C PRO A 67 -34.59 1.59 -12.62
N SER A 68 -34.86 2.90 -12.74
CA SER A 68 -35.92 3.44 -13.60
C SER A 68 -35.68 3.22 -15.10
N LYS A 69 -34.47 2.83 -15.49
CA LYS A 69 -34.13 2.47 -16.88
C LYS A 69 -34.65 1.09 -17.29
N PHE A 70 -35.17 0.31 -16.35
CA PHE A 70 -35.68 -1.04 -16.59
C PHE A 70 -37.21 -1.06 -16.40
N ALA A 71 -37.91 -1.74 -17.32
CA ALA A 71 -39.37 -1.74 -17.34
C ALA A 71 -40.00 -2.54 -16.19
N ASP A 72 -39.31 -3.58 -15.72
CA ASP A 72 -39.70 -4.41 -14.60
C ASP A 72 -38.45 -4.96 -13.92
N LEU A 73 -38.44 -4.89 -12.59
CA LEU A 73 -37.38 -5.43 -11.74
C LEU A 73 -37.90 -6.54 -10.82
N GLY A 74 -39.19 -6.89 -10.91
CA GLY A 74 -39.83 -7.85 -10.01
C GLY A 74 -39.71 -7.40 -8.55
N GLU A 75 -39.08 -8.24 -7.73
CA GLU A 75 -38.85 -7.98 -6.30
C GLU A 75 -37.53 -7.25 -6.01
N TYR A 76 -36.71 -6.98 -7.03
CA TYR A 76 -35.41 -6.34 -6.87
C TYR A 76 -35.54 -4.81 -6.84
N THR A 77 -34.79 -4.16 -5.95
CA THR A 77 -34.80 -2.69 -5.79
C THR A 77 -33.58 -1.99 -6.39
N GLU A 78 -32.54 -2.76 -6.75
CA GLU A 78 -31.25 -2.24 -7.20
C GLU A 78 -30.78 -2.97 -8.46
N VAL A 79 -30.13 -2.24 -9.36
CA VAL A 79 -29.44 -2.82 -10.52
C VAL A 79 -27.97 -2.50 -10.44
N ILE A 80 -27.13 -3.53 -10.45
CA ILE A 80 -25.68 -3.38 -10.39
C ILE A 80 -25.07 -3.84 -11.71
N GLY A 81 -24.49 -2.89 -12.45
CA GLY A 81 -23.61 -3.17 -13.58
C GLY A 81 -22.21 -3.51 -13.12
N ILE A 82 -21.56 -4.44 -13.82
CA ILE A 82 -20.12 -4.73 -13.64
C ILE A 82 -19.43 -4.41 -14.97
N LYS A 83 -18.64 -3.32 -14.99
CA LYS A 83 -17.80 -2.96 -16.13
C LYS A 83 -16.43 -3.59 -15.95
N LYS A 84 -15.96 -4.33 -16.95
CA LYS A 84 -14.59 -4.87 -16.98
C LYS A 84 -13.79 -4.17 -18.07
N TYR A 85 -12.62 -3.65 -17.73
CA TYR A 85 -11.73 -2.98 -18.68
C TYR A 85 -10.27 -3.17 -18.30
N ASN A 86 -9.39 -3.09 -19.29
CA ASN A 86 -7.96 -3.14 -19.07
C ASN A 86 -7.46 -1.77 -18.64
N LYS A 87 -6.59 -1.73 -17.63
CA LYS A 87 -5.93 -0.52 -17.18
C LYS A 87 -4.43 -0.78 -17.03
N GLN A 88 -3.63 0.23 -17.37
CA GLN A 88 -2.20 0.23 -17.12
C GLN A 88 -1.92 0.62 -15.67
N PHE A 89 -0.99 -0.08 -15.04
CA PHE A 89 -0.48 0.18 -13.69
C PHE A 89 1.01 0.46 -13.72
N PHE A 90 1.47 1.28 -12.79
CA PHE A 90 2.86 1.69 -12.64
C PHE A 90 3.39 1.25 -11.27
N ASP A 91 4.08 0.12 -11.23
CA ASP A 91 4.68 -0.39 -10.01
C ASP A 91 6.17 -0.03 -9.97
N ILE A 92 6.73 0.08 -8.77
CA ILE A 92 8.10 0.54 -8.58
C ILE A 92 8.83 -0.41 -7.64
N VAL A 93 10.05 -0.80 -8.03
CA VAL A 93 11.03 -1.35 -7.08
C VAL A 93 12.03 -0.23 -6.77
N ALA A 94 12.00 0.27 -5.54
CA ALA A 94 12.92 1.30 -5.07
C ALA A 94 14.03 0.64 -4.25
N LEU A 95 15.28 0.85 -4.67
CA LEU A 95 16.46 0.41 -3.96
C LEU A 95 16.97 1.59 -3.13
N ASP A 96 16.77 1.51 -1.81
CA ASP A 96 17.24 2.51 -0.85
C ASP A 96 18.55 2.04 -0.22
N PHE A 97 19.65 2.56 -0.75
CA PHE A 97 20.98 2.14 -0.33
C PHE A 97 21.40 2.71 1.02
N ALA A 98 20.85 3.87 1.41
CA ALA A 98 21.20 4.49 2.67
C ALA A 98 20.64 3.69 3.85
N ASN A 99 19.47 3.07 3.66
CA ASN A 99 18.77 2.31 4.69
C ASN A 99 18.88 0.78 4.51
N ASP A 100 19.59 0.31 3.46
CA ASP A 100 19.70 -1.12 3.09
C ASP A 100 18.33 -1.81 2.92
N VAL A 101 17.38 -1.11 2.28
CA VAL A 101 16.00 -1.57 2.09
C VAL A 101 15.64 -1.58 0.60
N ILE A 102 14.86 -2.59 0.21
CA ILE A 102 14.19 -2.64 -1.09
C ILE A 102 12.69 -2.50 -0.87
N GLU A 103 12.11 -1.46 -1.44
CA GLU A 103 10.68 -1.19 -1.37
C GLU A 103 10.01 -1.65 -2.66
N ILE A 104 8.95 -2.45 -2.56
CA ILE A 104 8.06 -2.75 -3.68
C ILE A 104 6.80 -1.92 -3.52
N ARG A 105 6.65 -0.90 -4.36
CA ARG A 105 5.51 0.02 -4.36
C ARG A 105 4.55 -0.39 -5.46
N LEU A 106 3.34 -0.78 -5.08
CA LEU A 106 2.30 -1.16 -6.01
C LEU A 106 1.41 0.04 -6.31
N ASP A 107 1.09 0.26 -7.59
CA ASP A 107 -0.06 1.08 -7.93
C ASP A 107 -1.32 0.25 -7.65
N ILE A 108 -2.07 0.69 -6.63
CA ILE A 108 -3.27 0.01 -6.15
C ILE A 108 -4.55 0.59 -6.78
N GLY A 109 -4.44 1.63 -7.62
CA GLY A 109 -5.58 2.35 -8.17
C GLY A 109 -6.61 2.71 -7.08
N ASN A 110 -7.90 2.55 -7.39
CA ASN A 110 -8.99 2.93 -6.48
C ASN A 110 -9.67 1.76 -5.75
N LYS A 111 -9.20 0.51 -5.87
CA LYS A 111 -9.71 -0.68 -5.14
C LYS A 111 -9.07 -1.95 -5.73
N ILE A 112 -8.04 -2.47 -5.07
CA ILE A 112 -7.65 -3.88 -5.23
C ILE A 112 -7.74 -4.60 -3.88
N SER A 113 -8.22 -5.83 -3.92
CA SER A 113 -8.37 -6.68 -2.73
C SER A 113 -7.03 -7.01 -2.09
N SER A 114 -7.05 -7.51 -0.84
CA SER A 114 -5.81 -7.94 -0.18
C SER A 114 -5.10 -9.06 -0.95
N ASP A 115 -5.85 -9.96 -1.59
CA ASP A 115 -5.28 -11.09 -2.32
C ASP A 115 -4.68 -10.62 -3.64
N GLU A 116 -5.33 -9.69 -4.35
CA GLU A 116 -4.77 -9.06 -5.54
C GLU A 116 -3.49 -8.27 -5.22
N ARG A 117 -3.44 -7.54 -4.10
CA ARG A 117 -2.19 -6.87 -3.66
C ARG A 117 -1.05 -7.86 -3.47
N LYS A 118 -1.31 -8.97 -2.76
CA LYS A 118 -0.30 -10.01 -2.51
C LYS A 118 0.16 -10.67 -3.82
N ALA A 119 -0.77 -10.96 -4.73
CA ALA A 119 -0.43 -11.51 -6.03
C ALA A 119 0.45 -10.54 -6.85
N CYS A 120 0.09 -9.25 -6.91
CA CYS A 120 0.86 -8.24 -7.62
C CYS A 120 2.25 -8.04 -6.98
N PHE A 121 2.34 -8.02 -5.64
CA PHE A 121 3.60 -7.94 -4.91
C PHE A 121 4.53 -9.10 -5.30
N ASN A 122 4.02 -10.34 -5.25
CA ASN A 122 4.81 -11.52 -5.61
C ASN A 122 5.25 -11.48 -7.07
N GLN A 123 4.38 -11.04 -7.98
CA GLN A 123 4.72 -10.91 -9.39
C GLN A 123 5.87 -9.93 -9.63
N ILE A 124 5.82 -8.75 -8.99
CA ILE A 124 6.90 -7.74 -9.09
C ILE A 124 8.19 -8.24 -8.42
N LYS A 125 8.06 -8.88 -7.25
CA LYS A 125 9.19 -9.48 -6.53
C LYS A 125 9.91 -10.51 -7.39
N GLU A 126 9.17 -11.45 -7.99
CA GLU A 126 9.71 -12.47 -8.88
C GLU A 126 10.36 -11.86 -10.12
N ALA A 127 9.71 -10.89 -10.77
CA ALA A 127 10.27 -10.20 -11.93
C ALA A 127 11.58 -9.48 -11.58
N PHE A 128 11.65 -8.83 -10.43
CA PHE A 128 12.88 -8.19 -9.95
C PHE A 128 13.98 -9.22 -9.65
N GLU A 129 13.65 -10.31 -8.95
CA GLU A 129 14.61 -11.38 -8.65
C GLU A 129 15.19 -12.01 -9.91
N VAL A 130 14.34 -12.31 -10.91
CA VAL A 130 14.77 -12.84 -12.21
C VAL A 130 15.65 -11.83 -12.93
N LEU A 131 15.24 -10.55 -12.96
CA LEU A 131 16.02 -9.49 -13.59
C LEU A 131 17.42 -9.38 -12.97
N VAL A 132 17.53 -9.33 -11.65
CA VAL A 132 18.81 -9.25 -10.95
C VAL A 132 19.62 -10.51 -11.17
N SER A 133 19.02 -11.69 -11.03
CA SER A 133 19.72 -12.98 -11.21
C SER A 133 20.37 -13.08 -12.59
N ASN A 134 19.64 -12.67 -13.64
CA ASN A 134 20.17 -12.64 -15.00
C ASN A 134 21.33 -11.64 -15.17
N LEU A 135 21.31 -10.54 -14.41
CA LEU A 135 22.34 -9.50 -14.48
C LEU A 135 23.62 -9.84 -13.72
N ILE A 136 23.52 -10.59 -12.62
CA ILE A 136 24.69 -11.05 -11.85
C ILE A 136 25.14 -12.45 -12.21
N THR A 137 24.36 -13.19 -13.01
CA THR A 137 24.63 -14.60 -13.38
C THR A 137 24.71 -15.53 -12.16
N GLU A 138 23.97 -15.21 -11.10
CA GLU A 138 23.85 -15.97 -9.84
C GLU A 138 22.37 -15.92 -9.41
N ASP A 139 21.89 -16.92 -8.67
CA ASP A 139 20.52 -16.89 -8.13
C ASP A 139 20.40 -15.79 -7.07
N TYR A 140 19.52 -14.82 -7.33
CA TYR A 140 19.23 -13.74 -6.41
C TYR A 140 17.81 -13.86 -5.87
N LYS A 141 17.71 -13.93 -4.55
CA LYS A 141 16.45 -13.97 -3.82
C LYS A 141 16.40 -12.89 -2.77
N LEU A 142 15.29 -12.17 -2.75
CA LEU A 142 14.98 -11.28 -1.65
C LEU A 142 14.71 -12.15 -0.41
N SER A 143 15.52 -11.95 0.60
CA SER A 143 15.37 -12.54 1.93
C SER A 143 14.96 -11.45 2.91
N ASN A 144 14.20 -11.83 3.94
CA ASN A 144 13.71 -10.96 5.01
C ASN A 144 12.71 -9.89 4.53
N VAL A 145 11.43 -10.09 4.88
CA VAL A 145 10.38 -9.11 4.63
C VAL A 145 10.14 -8.33 5.92
N VAL A 146 10.12 -7.00 5.83
CA VAL A 146 9.83 -6.14 6.98
C VAL A 146 8.44 -6.46 7.53
N ASN A 147 8.36 -6.61 8.85
CA ASN A 147 7.12 -6.82 9.57
C ASN A 147 6.62 -5.49 10.14
N PHE A 148 5.51 -4.98 9.61
CA PHE A 148 4.87 -3.74 10.04
C PHE A 148 3.93 -3.90 11.23
N PHE A 149 3.72 -5.13 11.71
CA PHE A 149 2.78 -5.37 12.81
C PHE A 149 3.13 -4.61 14.11
N PRO A 150 4.41 -4.53 14.55
CA PRO A 150 4.77 -3.81 15.78
C PRO A 150 4.36 -2.32 15.74
N ALA A 151 4.50 -1.67 14.58
CA ALA A 151 4.13 -0.27 14.39
C ALA A 151 2.65 0.03 14.67
N ILE A 152 1.74 -0.96 14.63
CA ILE A 152 0.32 -0.76 14.93
C ILE A 152 0.13 -0.26 16.37
N ASN A 153 0.76 -0.94 17.34
CA ASN A 153 0.63 -0.58 18.75
C ASN A 153 1.42 0.68 19.07
N ALA A 154 2.59 0.86 18.47
CA ALA A 154 3.39 2.07 18.63
C ALA A 154 2.62 3.32 18.13
N LEU A 155 1.99 3.24 16.96
CA LEU A 155 1.13 4.31 16.42
C LEU A 155 -0.11 4.56 17.30
N TYR A 156 -0.75 3.51 17.81
CA TYR A 156 -1.91 3.64 18.68
C TYR A 156 -1.57 4.38 19.99
N ARG A 157 -0.40 4.10 20.57
CA ARG A 157 0.06 4.71 21.84
C ARG A 157 0.73 6.07 21.68
N SER A 158 1.13 6.43 20.47
CA SER A 158 1.74 7.73 20.16
C SER A 158 0.74 8.86 20.33
N GLU A 159 1.23 10.09 20.52
CA GLU A 159 0.45 11.33 20.37
C GLU A 159 0.53 11.89 18.94
N GLU A 160 1.41 11.33 18.10
CA GLU A 160 1.59 11.79 16.74
C GLU A 160 0.44 11.34 15.83
N GLY A 161 0.11 12.22 14.88
CA GLY A 161 -0.93 11.98 13.90
C GLY A 161 -2.31 11.80 14.51
N ARG A 162 -3.30 11.60 13.64
CA ARG A 162 -4.69 11.40 14.00
C ARG A 162 -5.11 10.00 13.59
N VAL A 163 -5.48 9.16 14.55
CA VAL A 163 -6.03 7.84 14.28
C VAL A 163 -7.44 8.01 13.70
N CYS A 164 -7.62 7.62 12.44
CA CYS A 164 -8.89 7.71 11.71
C CYS A 164 -9.59 6.35 11.55
N GLU A 165 -8.87 5.24 11.74
CA GLU A 165 -9.43 3.88 11.75
C GLU A 165 -8.66 3.02 12.75
N LEU A 166 -9.37 2.20 13.52
CA LEU A 166 -8.78 1.23 14.44
C LEU A 166 -9.62 -0.04 14.45
N ALA A 167 -8.99 -1.20 14.35
CA ALA A 167 -9.65 -2.48 14.63
C ALA A 167 -8.85 -3.30 15.63
N PHE A 168 -9.56 -3.87 16.59
CA PHE A 168 -8.97 -4.48 17.76
C PHE A 168 -9.87 -5.54 18.41
N THR A 169 -9.26 -6.36 19.27
CA THR A 169 -10.00 -7.25 20.16
C THR A 169 -9.77 -6.89 21.62
N THR A 170 -10.75 -7.22 22.44
CA THR A 170 -10.69 -7.16 23.91
C THR A 170 -10.65 -8.58 24.49
N GLU A 171 -10.29 -8.74 25.76
CA GLU A 171 -10.27 -10.05 26.45
C GLU A 171 -11.56 -10.87 26.30
N GLY A 172 -12.72 -10.20 26.19
CA GLY A 172 -14.02 -10.84 25.93
C GLY A 172 -14.22 -11.41 24.52
N SER A 173 -13.17 -11.55 23.70
CA SER A 173 -13.21 -12.06 22.30
C SER A 173 -14.10 -11.25 21.35
N SER A 174 -14.59 -10.08 21.77
CA SER A 174 -15.32 -9.16 20.89
C SER A 174 -14.34 -8.51 19.91
N ILE A 175 -14.76 -8.44 18.65
CA ILE A 175 -14.03 -7.73 17.59
C ILE A 175 -14.69 -6.38 17.42
N LYS A 176 -13.90 -5.32 17.53
CA LYS A 176 -14.34 -3.95 17.25
C LYS A 176 -13.62 -3.40 16.03
N HIS A 177 -14.36 -2.66 15.22
CA HIS A 177 -13.81 -1.91 14.08
C HIS A 177 -14.45 -0.53 14.07
N GLU A 178 -13.64 0.47 14.38
CA GLU A 178 -14.06 1.84 14.57
C GLU A 178 -13.42 2.73 13.50
N LYS A 179 -14.21 3.67 12.98
CA LYS A 179 -13.79 4.64 11.95
C LYS A 179 -14.25 6.04 12.33
N MET A 180 -13.31 6.97 12.31
CA MET A 180 -13.57 8.38 12.58
C MET A 180 -13.61 9.18 11.27
N ARG A 181 -14.83 9.44 10.76
CA ARG A 181 -15.02 10.11 9.47
C ARG A 181 -14.92 11.64 9.52
N ARG A 182 -15.09 12.24 10.70
CA ARG A 182 -14.99 13.69 10.84
C ARG A 182 -13.53 14.11 10.73
N LYS A 183 -13.29 15.12 9.88
CA LYS A 183 -11.97 15.74 9.76
C LYS A 183 -11.66 16.41 11.11
N HIS A 184 -10.42 16.25 11.59
CA HIS A 184 -9.88 16.81 12.84
C HIS A 184 -10.26 16.11 14.17
N GLU A 185 -11.08 15.03 14.16
CA GLU A 185 -11.31 14.22 15.36
C GLU A 185 -10.40 12.98 15.36
N CYS A 186 -9.72 12.71 16.48
CA CYS A 186 -8.92 11.50 16.67
C CYS A 186 -9.77 10.43 17.36
N LEU A 187 -9.72 9.20 16.86
CA LEU A 187 -10.43 8.06 17.46
C LEU A 187 -9.97 7.81 18.89
N ARG A 188 -8.69 8.07 19.19
CA ARG A 188 -8.14 7.97 20.55
C ARG A 188 -8.87 8.87 21.54
N ASP A 189 -9.38 10.02 21.11
CA ASP A 189 -10.01 11.01 22.00
C ASP A 189 -11.55 10.87 22.05
N GLU A 190 -12.11 9.91 21.31
CA GLU A 190 -13.55 9.69 21.26
C GLU A 190 -14.04 9.09 22.58
N ALA A 191 -15.16 9.61 23.10
CA ALA A 191 -15.62 9.30 24.46
C ALA A 191 -16.00 7.83 24.65
N TYR A 192 -16.59 7.19 23.63
CA TYR A 192 -16.92 5.77 23.67
C TYR A 192 -15.65 4.89 23.62
N HIS A 193 -14.66 5.24 22.80
CA HIS A 193 -13.36 4.56 22.74
C HIS A 193 -12.61 4.68 24.07
N GLN A 194 -12.50 5.89 24.63
CA GLN A 194 -11.88 6.14 25.94
C GLN A 194 -12.59 5.39 27.07
N GLY A 195 -13.92 5.45 27.11
CA GLY A 195 -14.73 4.72 28.09
C GLY A 195 -14.57 3.21 27.98
N GLY A 196 -14.59 2.68 26.75
CA GLY A 196 -14.41 1.26 26.47
C GLY A 196 -13.00 0.77 26.79
N SER A 197 -11.97 1.52 26.41
CA SER A 197 -10.57 1.22 26.70
C SER A 197 -10.31 1.20 28.20
N LYS A 198 -10.81 2.19 28.95
CA LYS A 198 -10.71 2.23 30.41
C LYS A 198 -11.43 1.06 31.08
N ALA A 199 -12.56 0.61 30.55
CA ALA A 199 -13.30 -0.53 31.09
C ALA A 199 -12.57 -1.87 30.93
N VAL A 200 -11.54 -1.94 30.08
CA VAL A 200 -10.68 -3.11 29.89
C VAL A 200 -9.23 -2.82 30.31
N ASP A 201 -9.00 -1.84 31.18
CA ASP A 201 -7.68 -1.44 31.68
C ASP A 201 -6.65 -1.13 30.56
N GLY A 202 -7.13 -0.68 29.40
CA GLY A 202 -6.27 -0.43 28.23
C GLY A 202 -5.82 -1.69 27.49
N ASN A 203 -6.26 -2.89 27.89
CA ASN A 203 -5.95 -4.17 27.25
C ASN A 203 -6.71 -4.32 25.93
N ILE A 204 -6.21 -3.59 24.93
CA ILE A 204 -6.69 -3.60 23.56
C ILE A 204 -5.61 -4.23 22.68
N ALA A 205 -5.94 -5.33 22.01
CA ALA A 205 -5.07 -5.94 21.00
C ALA A 205 -5.42 -5.38 19.63
N ALA A 206 -4.78 -4.27 19.25
CA ALA A 206 -4.96 -3.66 17.94
C ALA A 206 -4.28 -4.50 16.86
N TYR A 207 -4.97 -4.71 15.75
CA TYR A 207 -4.45 -5.45 14.59
C TYR A 207 -4.61 -4.69 13.28
N ARG A 208 -5.24 -3.50 13.30
CA ARG A 208 -5.39 -2.63 12.13
C ARG A 208 -5.45 -1.19 12.60
N ILE A 209 -4.73 -0.31 11.93
CA ILE A 209 -4.75 1.12 12.22
C ILE A 209 -4.61 1.94 10.95
N ALA A 210 -5.34 3.05 10.86
CA ALA A 210 -5.04 4.12 9.92
C ALA A 210 -4.77 5.43 10.66
N VAL A 211 -3.69 6.10 10.27
CA VAL A 211 -3.23 7.37 10.85
C VAL A 211 -2.99 8.37 9.73
N THR A 212 -3.41 9.61 9.94
CA THR A 212 -3.13 10.72 9.04
C THR A 212 -2.42 11.84 9.77
N TRP A 213 -1.58 12.58 9.06
CA TRP A 213 -0.82 13.72 9.58
C TRP A 213 -1.08 14.95 8.73
N GLU A 214 -1.02 16.12 9.34
CA GLU A 214 -0.89 17.36 8.56
C GLU A 214 0.57 17.53 8.15
N HIS A 215 0.81 17.58 6.84
CA HIS A 215 2.14 17.75 6.29
C HIS A 215 2.22 19.06 5.51
N LYS A 216 3.21 19.89 5.85
CA LYS A 216 3.43 21.19 5.21
C LYS A 216 4.48 21.02 4.11
N ILE A 217 4.04 21.08 2.87
CA ILE A 217 4.93 21.06 1.71
C ILE A 217 5.43 22.48 1.43
N PRO A 218 6.67 22.69 0.93
CA PRO A 218 7.19 24.01 0.55
C PRO A 218 6.38 24.70 -0.57
N SER A 219 5.22 25.28 -0.24
CA SER A 219 4.38 26.13 -1.12
C SER A 219 3.10 26.67 -0.43
N THR A 220 3.02 26.68 0.91
CA THR A 220 1.79 26.93 1.72
C THR A 220 0.71 25.85 1.60
N LEU A 221 0.92 24.81 0.80
CA LEU A 221 0.02 23.67 0.72
C LEU A 221 0.16 22.79 1.98
N ILE A 222 -0.98 22.54 2.64
CA ILE A 222 -1.10 21.55 3.72
C ILE A 222 -1.80 20.33 3.13
N THR A 223 -1.11 19.19 3.15
CA THR A 223 -1.64 17.90 2.74
C THR A 223 -1.98 17.05 3.96
N GLN A 224 -2.75 15.98 3.74
CA GLN A 224 -3.15 15.04 4.78
C GLN A 224 -2.91 13.60 4.29
N PRO A 225 -1.64 13.19 4.08
CA PRO A 225 -1.36 11.81 3.71
C PRO A 225 -1.82 10.86 4.82
N GLU A 226 -2.18 9.64 4.43
CA GLU A 226 -2.71 8.61 5.33
C GLU A 226 -1.93 7.32 5.16
N LEU A 227 -1.52 6.73 6.29
CA LEU A 227 -0.99 5.38 6.39
C LEU A 227 -2.09 4.45 6.92
N LEU A 228 -2.32 3.34 6.25
CA LEU A 228 -3.13 2.23 6.73
C LEU A 228 -2.26 0.97 6.83
N LEU A 229 -2.25 0.37 8.01
CA LEU A 229 -1.70 -0.96 8.29
C LEU A 229 -2.87 -1.97 8.33
N PRO A 230 -3.11 -2.73 7.24
CA PRO A 230 -4.39 -3.41 7.02
C PRO A 230 -4.41 -4.83 7.63
N GLY A 231 -3.98 -5.01 8.88
CA GLY A 231 -3.98 -6.32 9.50
C GLY A 231 -5.39 -6.88 9.80
N SER A 232 -5.42 -8.13 10.23
CA SER A 232 -6.63 -8.94 10.44
C SER A 232 -6.66 -9.53 11.85
N SER A 233 -7.84 -9.68 12.44
CA SER A 233 -7.98 -10.30 13.78
C SER A 233 -7.40 -11.72 13.83
N THR A 234 -7.46 -12.46 12.72
CA THR A 234 -6.87 -13.80 12.58
C THR A 234 -5.34 -13.83 12.71
N MET A 235 -4.67 -12.68 12.70
CA MET A 235 -3.24 -12.57 12.97
C MET A 235 -2.93 -12.72 14.45
N LEU A 236 -3.83 -12.27 15.34
CA LEU A 236 -3.63 -12.30 16.79
C LEU A 236 -3.55 -13.72 17.37
N SER A 237 -4.05 -14.73 16.65
CA SER A 237 -3.99 -16.13 17.06
C SER A 237 -2.75 -16.87 16.53
N ARG A 238 -1.85 -16.20 15.80
CA ARG A 238 -0.66 -16.81 15.21
C ARG A 238 0.56 -16.64 16.12
N THR A 239 1.44 -17.62 16.12
CA THR A 239 2.72 -17.56 16.84
C THR A 239 3.77 -16.71 16.14
N ASP A 240 3.66 -16.57 14.81
CA ASP A 240 4.51 -15.73 13.98
C ASP A 240 3.62 -14.70 13.27
N ILE A 241 3.40 -13.57 13.95
CA ILE A 241 2.53 -12.50 13.46
C ILE A 241 3.34 -11.67 12.46
N SER A 242 2.93 -11.69 11.21
CA SER A 242 3.56 -10.90 10.14
C SER A 242 2.53 -10.09 9.37
N LEU A 243 2.76 -8.77 9.31
CA LEU A 243 2.08 -7.84 8.43
C LEU A 243 3.12 -7.21 7.51
N ASN A 244 3.00 -7.42 6.20
CA ASN A 244 4.06 -7.07 5.25
C ASN A 244 3.60 -6.09 4.16
N ASP A 245 2.36 -5.59 4.26
CA ASP A 245 1.85 -4.54 3.40
C ASP A 245 1.42 -3.32 4.22
N ALA A 246 1.72 -2.15 3.67
CA ALA A 246 1.25 -0.86 4.13
C ALA A 246 0.58 -0.14 2.96
N ILE A 247 -0.51 0.57 3.23
CA ILE A 247 -1.26 1.31 2.22
C ILE A 247 -1.09 2.80 2.52
N ILE A 248 -0.47 3.53 1.59
CA ILE A 248 -0.25 4.96 1.71
C ILE A 248 -1.16 5.67 0.69
N THR A 249 -2.00 6.58 1.16
CA THR A 249 -2.97 7.31 0.33
C THR A 249 -2.96 8.80 0.63
N HIS A 250 -3.69 9.57 -0.18
CA HIS A 250 -3.84 11.03 -0.04
C HIS A 250 -2.53 11.83 -0.13
N CYS A 251 -1.47 11.26 -0.70
CA CYS A 251 -0.26 11.98 -1.05
C CYS A 251 -0.47 12.90 -2.25
N ALA A 252 0.02 14.14 -2.18
CA ALA A 252 0.12 15.03 -3.33
C ALA A 252 1.35 14.72 -4.22
N GLY A 253 2.34 14.01 -3.70
CA GLY A 253 3.56 13.64 -4.42
C GLY A 253 4.56 12.88 -3.56
N ILE A 254 5.78 12.75 -4.07
CA ILE A 254 6.85 11.97 -3.42
C ILE A 254 7.20 12.49 -2.02
N THR A 255 7.13 13.80 -1.80
CA THR A 255 7.41 14.42 -0.49
C THR A 255 6.46 13.94 0.60
N ASP A 256 5.18 13.73 0.30
CA ASP A 256 4.24 13.13 1.26
C ASP A 256 4.52 11.64 1.49
N TYR A 257 4.85 10.92 0.42
CA TYR A 257 5.16 9.51 0.51
C TYR A 257 6.37 9.25 1.40
N ASP A 258 7.47 9.96 1.14
CA ASP A 258 8.70 9.84 1.91
C ASP A 258 8.48 10.25 3.38
N PHE A 259 7.70 11.31 3.63
CA PHE A 259 7.29 11.68 4.99
C PHE A 259 6.56 10.56 5.73
N VAL A 260 5.61 9.86 5.08
CA VAL A 260 4.90 8.73 5.70
C VAL A 260 5.83 7.54 5.95
N ILE A 261 6.74 7.25 5.02
CA ILE A 261 7.73 6.18 5.20
C ILE A 261 8.68 6.50 6.36
N GLU A 262 9.14 7.74 6.48
CA GLU A 262 9.95 8.19 7.62
C GLU A 262 9.21 7.99 8.95
N LYS A 263 7.92 8.34 9.00
CA LYS A 263 7.07 8.08 10.18
C LYS A 263 6.97 6.60 10.49
N LEU A 264 6.64 5.77 9.49
CA LEU A 264 6.50 4.32 9.67
C LEU A 264 7.81 3.70 10.20
N ASN A 265 8.96 4.03 9.59
CA ASN A 265 10.26 3.54 10.03
C ASN A 265 10.59 3.98 11.46
N GLY A 266 10.24 5.22 11.83
CA GLY A 266 10.38 5.71 13.20
C GLY A 266 9.63 4.85 14.22
N PHE A 267 8.43 4.39 13.90
CA PHE A 267 7.64 3.51 14.78
C PHE A 267 8.12 2.05 14.77
N LEU A 268 8.74 1.56 13.70
CA LEU A 268 9.32 0.22 13.67
C LEU A 268 10.55 0.11 14.56
N ASN A 269 11.38 1.16 14.61
CA ASN A 269 12.64 1.16 15.37
C ASN A 269 12.46 1.42 16.88
N GLN A 270 11.28 1.86 17.34
CA GLN A 270 11.02 2.10 18.76
C GLN A 270 10.91 0.80 19.55
N ASP A 271 10.32 -0.25 18.96
CA ASP A 271 10.11 -1.54 19.65
C ASP A 271 11.41 -2.37 19.78
N GLU A 272 12.44 -2.13 18.97
CA GLU A 272 13.75 -2.80 19.12
C GLU A 272 14.55 -2.31 20.34
N SER A 273 14.15 -1.17 20.94
CA SER A 273 14.86 -0.55 22.07
C SER A 273 14.34 -0.98 23.46
N GLU A 274 13.30 -1.81 23.52
CA GLU A 274 12.72 -2.34 24.76
C GLU A 274 12.89 -3.87 24.94
N THR A 275 13.70 -4.53 24.09
CA THR A 275 14.18 -5.93 24.27
C THR A 275 15.66 -6.00 24.56
#